data_AF-I4EG74-F1
#
_entry.id   AF-I4EG74-F1
#
_cell.length_a   1.000
_cell.length_b   1.000
_cell.length_c   1.000
_cell.angle_alpha   90.00
_cell.angle_beta   90.00
_cell.angle_gamma   90.00
#
_symmetry.space_group_name_H-M   'P 1'
#
loop_
_entity.id
_entity.type
_entity.pdbx_description
1 polymer ?
#
loop_
_entity_poly.entity_id
_entity_poly.type
_entity_poly.pdbx_seq_one_letter_code
_entity_poly.pdbx_strand_id
1 'polypeptide(L)'
;MTVIGILVLLFLAFVVASWLTFHFVGLALMLFVAGLVGWLADRIVPGSIPYGWLGAIVAGLAGAWIGGWFLGSIGPNLFGIALIPALVGAVILAIIVNLIGKMGFGGRV
;
A
#
# COMPACT_ATOMS: atom_id res chain seq x y z
N MET A 1 3.01 43.31 -21.78
CA MET A 1 3.50 41.95 -22.09
C MET A 1 4.13 41.26 -20.87
N THR A 2 4.74 41.99 -19.93
CA THR A 2 5.37 41.43 -18.72
C THR A 2 4.38 41.05 -17.60
N VAL A 3 3.36 41.88 -17.33
CA VAL A 3 2.38 41.62 -16.25
C VAL A 3 1.54 40.37 -16.49
N ILE A 4 1.07 40.17 -17.73
CA ILE A 4 0.33 38.96 -18.13
C ILE A 4 1.22 37.72 -17.98
N GLY A 5 2.51 37.82 -18.34
CA GLY A 5 3.48 36.74 -18.15
C GLY A 5 3.68 36.37 -16.68
N ILE A 6 3.78 37.36 -15.78
CA ILE A 6 3.91 37.15 -14.33
C ILE A 6 2.65 36.50 -13.75
N LEU A 7 1.46 36.96 -14.13
CA LEU A 7 0.19 36.39 -13.66
C LEU A 7 0.01 34.94 -14.12
N VAL A 8 0.38 34.62 -15.36
CA VAL A 8 0.35 33.24 -15.87
C VAL A 8 1.36 32.36 -15.12
N LEU A 9 2.55 32.87 -14.82
CA LEU A 9 3.55 32.16 -14.02
C LEU A 9 3.06 31.85 -12.61
N LEU A 10 2.44 32.82 -11.94
CA LEU A 10 1.85 32.64 -10.61
C LEU A 10 0.70 31.63 -10.62
N PHE A 11 -0.15 31.69 -11.64
CA PHE A 11 -1.24 30.74 -11.83
C PHE A 11 -0.73 29.32 -12.06
N LEU A 12 0.28 29.14 -12.92
CA LEU A 12 0.92 27.86 -13.15
C LEU A 12 1.59 27.32 -11.89
N ALA A 13 2.31 28.17 -11.14
CA ALA A 13 2.92 27.79 -9.88
C ALA A 13 1.87 27.31 -8.85
N PHE A 14 0.72 27.99 -8.77
CA PHE A 14 -0.39 27.60 -7.89
C PHE A 14 -1.04 26.27 -8.29
N VAL A 15 -1.22 26.04 -9.60
CA VAL A 15 -1.75 24.78 -10.13
C VAL A 15 -0.78 23.63 -9.84
N VAL A 16 0.52 23.84 -10.04
CA VAL A 16 1.56 22.83 -9.75
C VAL A 16 1.62 22.52 -8.26
N ALA A 17 1.55 23.54 -7.40
CA ALA A 17 1.51 23.34 -5.94
C ALA A 17 0.30 22.51 -5.52
N SER A 18 -0.88 22.81 -6.09
CA SER A 18 -2.10 22.06 -5.83
C SER A 18 -1.98 20.60 -6.28
N TRP A 19 -1.45 20.37 -7.48
CA TRP A 19 -1.21 19.02 -8.03
C TRP A 19 -0.29 18.18 -7.14
N LEU A 20 0.73 18.81 -6.58
CA LEU A 20 1.70 18.17 -5.71
C LEU A 20 1.04 17.72 -4.39
N THR A 21 0.20 18.58 -3.80
CA THR A 21 -0.55 18.24 -2.57
C THR A 21 -1.47 17.04 -2.77
N PHE A 22 -2.20 16.97 -3.89
CA PHE A 22 -3.10 15.84 -4.17
C PHE A 22 -2.34 14.50 -4.30
N HIS A 23 -1.12 14.51 -4.88
CA HIS A 23 -0.30 13.30 -4.97
C HIS A 23 0.18 12.80 -3.61
N PHE A 24 0.66 13.70 -2.74
CA PHE A 24 1.15 13.30 -1.42
C PHE A 24 0.05 12.72 -0.53
N VAL A 25 -1.16 13.27 -0.58
CA VAL A 25 -2.32 12.75 0.17
C VAL A 25 -2.71 11.36 -0.34
N GLY A 26 -2.69 11.14 -1.66
CA GLY A 26 -2.96 9.83 -2.26
C GLY A 26 -1.96 8.76 -1.80
N LEU A 27 -0.66 9.07 -1.83
CA LEU A 27 0.39 8.16 -1.39
C LEU A 27 0.28 7.83 0.11
N ALA A 28 0.02 8.84 0.95
CA ALA A 28 -0.13 8.64 2.39
C ALA A 28 -1.31 7.71 2.72
N LEU A 29 -2.46 7.91 2.06
CA LEU A 29 -3.63 7.06 2.25
C LEU A 29 -3.43 5.64 1.69
N MET A 30 -2.75 5.51 0.54
CA MET A 30 -2.36 4.23 -0.03
C MET A 30 -1.51 3.42 0.95
N LEU A 31 -0.48 4.03 1.55
CA LEU A 31 0.38 3.42 2.57
C LEU A 31 -0.41 3.05 3.84
N PHE A 32 -1.31 3.91 4.29
CA PHE A 32 -2.14 3.67 5.46
C PHE A 32 -3.09 2.47 5.26
N VAL A 33 -3.79 2.42 4.12
CA VAL A 33 -4.70 1.32 3.77
C VAL A 33 -3.93 0.02 3.55
N ALA A 34 -2.79 0.06 2.88
CA ALA A 34 -1.93 -1.12 2.69
C ALA A 34 -1.45 -1.68 4.04
N GLY A 35 -1.00 -0.82 4.97
CA GLY A 35 -0.63 -1.23 6.33
C GLY A 35 -1.80 -1.83 7.10
N LEU A 36 -2.99 -1.24 7.00
CA LEU A 36 -4.19 -1.75 7.67
C LEU A 36 -4.61 -3.13 7.13
N VAL A 37 -4.57 -3.31 5.80
CA VAL A 37 -4.91 -4.58 5.14
C VAL A 37 -3.91 -5.66 5.50
N GLY A 38 -2.61 -5.37 5.45
CA GLY A 38 -1.57 -6.32 5.84
C GLY A 38 -1.63 -6.68 7.32
N TRP A 39 -1.94 -5.73 8.19
CA TRP A 39 -2.14 -6.00 9.62
C TRP A 39 -3.35 -6.91 9.85
N LEU A 40 -4.41 -6.73 9.06
CA LEU A 40 -5.59 -7.59 9.12
C LEU A 40 -5.27 -9.01 8.61
N ALA A 41 -4.48 -9.14 7.56
CA ALA A 41 -4.00 -10.43 7.05
C ALA A 41 -3.15 -11.16 8.09
N ASP A 42 -2.26 -10.46 8.79
CA ASP A 42 -1.42 -11.03 9.86
C ASP A 42 -2.25 -11.56 11.04
N ARG A 43 -3.41 -10.96 11.32
CA ARG A 43 -4.33 -11.46 12.35
C ARG A 43 -5.09 -12.72 11.92
N ILE A 44 -5.31 -12.88 10.62
CA ILE A 44 -6.01 -14.05 10.06
C ILE A 44 -5.06 -15.24 9.92
N VAL A 45 -3.79 -14.99 9.63
CA VAL A 45 -2.77 -16.04 9.44
C VAL A 45 -2.15 -16.43 10.80
N PRO A 46 -2.25 -17.71 11.22
CA PRO A 46 -1.62 -18.17 12.46
C PRO A 46 -0.10 -18.30 12.29
N GLY A 47 0.60 -17.20 12.57
CA GLY A 47 2.04 -17.13 12.74
C GLY A 47 2.51 -15.69 12.59
N SER A 48 3.17 -15.18 13.64
CA SER A 48 3.64 -13.80 13.71
C SER A 48 4.67 -13.51 12.62
N ILE A 49 4.38 -12.55 11.74
CA ILE A 49 5.41 -11.99 10.86
C ILE A 49 6.47 -11.31 11.74
N PRO A 50 7.77 -11.65 11.60
CA PRO A 50 8.85 -11.19 12.47
C PRO A 50 9.19 -9.68 12.39
N TYR A 51 8.30 -8.85 11.85
CA TYR A 51 8.52 -7.40 11.67
C TYR A 51 7.34 -6.52 12.11
N GLY A 52 6.33 -7.08 12.79
CA GLY A 52 5.18 -6.34 13.31
C GLY A 52 4.48 -5.48 12.25
N TRP A 53 4.23 -4.20 12.56
CA TRP A 53 3.55 -3.27 11.65
C TRP A 53 4.32 -2.99 10.34
N LEU A 54 5.66 -3.07 10.35
CA LEU A 54 6.48 -2.94 9.14
C LEU A 54 6.28 -4.14 8.20
N GLY A 55 6.19 -5.35 8.76
CA GLY A 55 5.85 -6.57 8.02
C GLY A 55 4.47 -6.48 7.38
N ALA A 56 3.49 -5.98 8.14
CA ALA A 56 2.14 -5.72 7.65
C ALA A 56 2.11 -4.75 6.47
N ILE A 57 2.80 -3.60 6.53
CA ILE A 57 2.85 -2.65 5.40
C ILE A 57 3.43 -3.32 4.15
N VAL A 58 4.55 -4.02 4.28
CA VAL A 58 5.22 -4.67 3.13
C VAL A 58 4.35 -5.79 2.56
N ALA A 59 3.75 -6.62 3.42
CA ALA A 59 2.82 -7.68 3.01
C ALA A 59 1.57 -7.11 2.35
N GLY A 60 1.05 -5.98 2.83
CA GLY A 60 -0.06 -5.26 2.23
C GLY A 60 0.27 -4.65 0.86
N LEU A 61 1.44 -4.03 0.72
CA LEU A 61 1.90 -3.43 -0.54
C LEU A 61 2.20 -4.51 -1.60
N ALA A 62 2.97 -5.53 -1.22
CA ALA A 62 3.28 -6.66 -2.10
C ALA A 62 2.02 -7.50 -2.39
N GLY A 63 1.11 -7.62 -1.41
CA GLY A 63 -0.17 -8.29 -1.53
C GLY A 63 -1.12 -7.57 -2.48
N ALA A 64 -1.14 -6.24 -2.48
CA ALA A 64 -1.86 -5.45 -3.48
C ALA A 64 -1.38 -5.71 -4.90
N TRP A 65 -0.07 -5.84 -5.11
CA TRP A 65 0.49 -6.19 -6.41
C TRP A 65 0.13 -7.63 -6.82
N ILE A 66 0.41 -8.62 -5.99
CA ILE A 66 0.14 -10.03 -6.31
C ILE A 66 -1.36 -10.28 -6.46
N GLY A 67 -2.16 -9.74 -5.54
CA GLY A 67 -3.61 -9.88 -5.54
C GLY A 67 -4.26 -9.20 -6.73
N GLY A 68 -3.78 -8.01 -7.14
CA GLY A 68 -4.23 -7.32 -8.34
C GLY A 68 -4.01 -8.13 -9.63
N TRP A 69 -2.90 -8.87 -9.71
CA TRP A 69 -2.64 -9.79 -10.82
C TRP A 69 -3.56 -11.02 -10.82
N PHE A 70 -3.96 -11.49 -9.63
CA PHE A 70 -4.74 -12.72 -9.47
C PHE A 70 -6.27 -12.51 -9.57
N LEU A 71 -6.79 -11.43 -8.98
CA LEU A 71 -8.23 -11.14 -8.88
C LEU A 71 -8.69 -9.97 -9.78
N GLY A 72 -7.78 -9.27 -10.46
CA GLY A 72 -8.12 -8.08 -11.26
C GLY A 72 -8.67 -6.94 -10.40
N SER A 73 -9.48 -6.04 -10.98
CA SER A 73 -10.07 -4.89 -10.28
C SER A 73 -11.41 -5.19 -9.63
N ILE A 74 -11.61 -6.42 -9.15
CA ILE A 74 -12.87 -6.82 -8.50
C ILE A 74 -12.90 -6.21 -7.10
N GLY A 75 -13.57 -5.06 -6.94
CA GLY A 75 -13.83 -4.43 -5.66
C GLY A 75 -13.72 -2.90 -5.67
N PRO A 76 -14.03 -2.23 -4.55
CA PRO A 76 -13.85 -0.79 -4.40
C PRO A 76 -12.36 -0.44 -4.50
N ASN A 77 -12.02 0.42 -5.47
CA ASN A 77 -10.69 1.01 -5.56
C ASN A 77 -10.58 2.16 -4.57
N LEU A 78 -9.68 2.03 -3.60
CA LEU A 78 -9.31 3.10 -2.68
C LEU A 78 -7.92 3.60 -3.08
N PHE A 79 -7.85 4.82 -3.61
CA PHE A 79 -6.59 5.52 -3.93
C PHE A 79 -5.63 4.73 -4.86
N GLY A 80 -6.18 3.94 -5.79
CA GLY A 80 -5.40 3.16 -6.76
C GLY A 80 -5.06 1.74 -6.32
N ILE A 81 -5.44 1.33 -5.11
CA ILE A 81 -5.37 -0.06 -4.65
C ILE A 81 -6.77 -0.65 -4.59
N ALA A 82 -6.95 -1.79 -5.26
CA ALA A 82 -8.16 -2.59 -5.14
C ALA A 82 -8.14 -3.30 -3.76
N LEU A 83 -9.11 -2.97 -2.90
CA LEU A 83 -9.09 -3.40 -1.50
C LEU A 83 -9.21 -4.92 -1.34
N ILE A 84 -10.11 -5.55 -2.10
CA ILE A 84 -10.36 -7.00 -2.03
C ILE A 84 -9.15 -7.79 -2.57
N PRO A 85 -8.62 -7.50 -3.77
CA PRO A 85 -7.40 -8.13 -4.27
C PRO A 85 -6.22 -7.95 -3.31
N ALA A 86 -6.02 -6.74 -2.76
CA ALA A 86 -4.95 -6.48 -1.81
C ALA A 86 -5.03 -7.32 -0.55
N LEU A 87 -6.25 -7.54 -0.04
CA LEU A 87 -6.45 -8.37 1.14
C LEU A 87 -6.15 -9.85 0.85
N VAL A 88 -6.60 -10.36 -0.29
CA VAL A 88 -6.32 -11.74 -0.70
C VAL A 88 -4.84 -11.96 -0.94
N GLY A 89 -4.18 -11.06 -1.68
CA GLY A 89 -2.75 -11.16 -1.93
C GLY A 89 -1.91 -11.01 -0.65
N ALA A 90 -2.33 -10.13 0.28
CA ALA A 90 -1.67 -9.97 1.57
C ALA A 90 -1.78 -11.23 2.44
N VAL A 91 -2.94 -11.90 2.47
CA VAL A 91 -3.13 -13.18 3.17
C VAL A 91 -2.21 -14.26 2.59
N ILE A 92 -2.13 -14.37 1.27
CA ILE A 92 -1.25 -15.34 0.61
C ILE A 92 0.22 -15.07 0.96
N LEU A 93 0.65 -13.81 0.87
CA LEU A 93 2.02 -13.40 1.24
C LEU A 93 2.31 -13.66 2.72
N ALA A 94 1.38 -13.34 3.61
CA ALA A 94 1.53 -13.59 5.04
C ALA A 94 1.70 -15.10 5.34
N ILE A 95 0.98 -15.97 4.63
CA ILE A 95 1.17 -17.43 4.71
C ILE A 95 2.59 -17.82 4.24
N ILE A 96 3.05 -17.28 3.11
CA ILE A 96 4.38 -17.57 2.56
C ILE A 96 5.48 -17.09 3.51
N VAL A 97 5.38 -15.87 4.03
CA VAL A 97 6.35 -15.28 4.96
C VAL A 97 6.39 -16.08 6.26
N ASN A 98 5.24 -16.52 6.78
CA ASN A 98 5.19 -17.39 7.95
C ASN A 98 5.82 -18.77 7.66
N LEU A 99 5.60 -19.33 6.47
CA LEU A 99 6.21 -20.60 6.05
C LEU A 99 7.75 -20.48 5.96
N ILE A 100 8.24 -19.41 5.33
CA ILE A 100 9.68 -19.12 5.20
C ILE A 100 10.29 -18.77 6.56
N GLY A 101 9.59 -18.01 7.40
CA GLY A 101 10.02 -17.69 8.76
C GLY A 101 10.20 -18.95 9.61
N LYS A 102 9.27 -19.91 9.49
CA LYS A 102 9.38 -21.22 10.14
C LYS A 102 10.53 -22.08 9.58
N MET A 103 10.89 -21.94 8.31
CA MET A 103 11.98 -22.70 7.68
C MET A 103 13.37 -22.05 7.86
N GLY A 104 13.44 -20.72 7.92
CA GLY A 104 14.70 -19.96 8.03
C GLY A 104 15.11 -19.63 9.47
N PHE A 105 14.15 -19.53 10.39
CA PHE A 105 14.39 -19.36 11.82
C PHE A 105 13.87 -20.57 12.60
N GLY A 106 14.53 -21.71 12.39
CA GLY A 106 14.48 -22.82 13.32
C GLY A 106 15.14 -22.42 14.63
N GLY A 107 14.39 -21.82 15.56
CA GLY A 107 14.94 -21.44 16.87
C GLY A 107 13.99 -20.62 17.73
N ARG A 108 13.05 -21.32 18.38
CA ARG A 108 12.47 -21.06 19.72
C ARG A 108 12.52 -19.59 20.19
N VAL A 109 11.39 -18.91 20.26
CA VAL A 109 10.53 -18.68 21.46
C VAL A 109 9.36 -17.78 21.08
#